data_AF-A0A2W4IU08-F1
#
_entry.id   AF-A0A2W4IU08-F1
#
_cell.length_a   1.000
_cell.length_b   1.000
_cell.length_c   1.000
_cell.angle_alpha   90.00
_cell.angle_beta   90.00
_cell.angle_gamma   90.00
#
_symmetry.space_group_name_H-M   'P 1'
#
loop_
_entity.id
_entity.type
_entity.pdbx_description
1 polymer ?
#
loop_
_entity_poly.entity_id
_entity_poly.type
_entity_poly.pdbx_seq_one_letter_code
_entity_poly.pdbx_strand_id
1 'polypeptide(L)'
;MAGRDEVPSRPATRSITEVSLRGETEPGAAVGELVAALEAVAAEAVAEIGGVADASALESARVRYLGRKEGKLTVLMRRLAEVPPEDRPKIGAAANRAKAAISEALDR
;
A
#
# COMPACT_ATOMS: atom_id res chain seq x y z
N MET A 1 -3.92 -60.54 22.89
CA MET A 1 -2.74 -59.83 22.34
C MET A 1 -3.25 -58.96 21.19
N ALA A 2 -3.96 -57.84 21.44
CA ALA A 2 -3.52 -56.56 22.02
C ALA A 2 -2.33 -55.98 21.23
N GLY A 3 -2.42 -54.87 20.49
CA GLY A 3 -3.53 -53.96 20.24
C GLY A 3 -3.43 -53.36 18.84
N ARG A 4 -4.57 -53.31 18.15
CA ARG A 4 -4.83 -52.32 17.10
C ARG A 4 -5.44 -51.15 17.86
N ASP A 5 -4.61 -50.17 18.19
CA ASP A 5 -5.07 -49.00 18.92
C ASP A 5 -4.56 -47.74 18.23
N GLU A 6 -5.54 -46.89 17.95
CA GLU A 6 -5.46 -45.46 17.75
C GLU A 6 -4.58 -44.93 16.60
N VAL A 7 -5.25 -44.86 15.46
CA VAL A 7 -5.54 -43.60 14.73
C VAL A 7 -4.97 -42.34 15.42
N PRO A 8 -4.19 -41.50 14.71
CA PRO A 8 -3.71 -40.24 15.26
C PRO A 8 -4.90 -39.32 15.56
N SER A 9 -5.11 -39.05 16.84
CA SER A 9 -6.10 -38.10 17.32
C SER A 9 -5.47 -36.72 17.49
N ARG A 10 -6.29 -35.72 17.15
CA ARG A 10 -6.27 -34.29 17.53
C ARG A 10 -5.79 -33.32 16.44
N PRO A 11 -6.40 -32.11 16.37
CA PRO A 11 -7.46 -31.87 15.39
C PRO A 11 -7.23 -30.58 14.58
N ALA A 12 -8.08 -30.41 13.56
CA ALA A 12 -8.55 -29.13 13.00
C ALA A 12 -7.76 -27.85 13.37
N THR A 13 -6.96 -27.38 12.42
CA THR A 13 -6.86 -25.93 12.14
C THR A 13 -7.47 -25.76 10.75
N ARG A 14 -8.80 -25.74 10.66
CA ARG A 14 -9.60 -24.51 10.57
C ARG A 14 -8.87 -23.43 9.75
N SER A 15 -9.26 -23.37 8.48
CA SER A 15 -9.82 -22.17 7.88
C SER A 15 -9.17 -20.87 8.34
N ILE A 16 -8.19 -20.43 7.56
CA ILE A 16 -7.98 -19.01 7.29
C ILE A 16 -8.39 -18.84 5.83
N THR A 17 -9.70 -18.83 5.62
CA THR A 17 -10.41 -17.61 5.19
C THR A 17 -10.05 -17.33 3.75
N GLU A 18 -10.85 -17.92 2.86
CA GLU A 18 -11.24 -17.28 1.61
C GLU A 18 -11.38 -15.78 1.89
N VAL A 19 -10.42 -15.01 1.39
CA VAL A 19 -10.56 -13.57 1.24
C VAL A 19 -11.64 -13.37 0.19
N SER A 20 -12.86 -13.45 0.68
CA SER A 20 -14.09 -13.05 0.04
C SER A 20 -13.99 -11.55 -0.20
N LEU A 21 -13.36 -11.16 -1.30
CA LEU A 21 -13.48 -9.81 -1.86
C LEU A 21 -14.61 -9.83 -2.90
N ARG A 22 -15.83 -10.15 -2.44
CA ARG A 22 -17.02 -9.44 -2.92
C ARG A 22 -17.19 -8.23 -2.01
N GLY A 23 -16.30 -7.26 -2.14
CA GLY A 23 -16.45 -5.96 -1.52
C GLY A 23 -17.46 -5.17 -2.34
N GLU A 24 -18.66 -5.06 -1.80
CA GLU A 24 -19.67 -4.10 -2.18
C GLU A 24 -19.01 -2.73 -2.37
N THR A 25 -19.16 -2.14 -3.55
CA THR A 25 -18.66 -0.80 -3.87
C THR A 25 -19.50 0.24 -3.12
N GLU A 26 -19.28 0.34 -1.81
CA GLU A 26 -19.71 1.46 -1.00
C GLU A 26 -18.84 2.69 -1.38
N PRO A 27 -19.42 3.89 -1.56
CA PRO A 27 -18.66 5.08 -1.97
C PRO A 27 -17.53 5.47 -0.99
N GLY A 28 -17.60 5.03 0.27
CA GLY A 28 -16.52 5.21 1.26
C GLY A 28 -15.31 4.28 1.09
N ALA A 29 -15.46 3.14 0.37
CA ALA A 29 -14.36 2.20 0.16
C ALA A 29 -13.31 2.76 -0.82
N ALA A 30 -13.73 3.48 -1.86
CA ALA A 30 -12.84 4.08 -2.85
C ALA A 30 -11.83 5.07 -2.24
N VAL A 31 -12.25 5.79 -1.20
CA VAL A 31 -11.43 6.74 -0.43
C VAL A 31 -10.37 5.99 0.38
N GLY A 32 -10.78 4.92 1.06
CA GLY A 32 -9.87 4.05 1.80
C GLY A 32 -8.85 3.35 0.90
N GLU A 33 -9.27 2.91 -0.29
CA GLU A 33 -8.41 2.28 -1.29
C GLU A 33 -7.35 3.25 -1.82
N LEU A 34 -7.74 4.51 -2.08
CA LEU A 34 -6.80 5.55 -2.52
C LEU A 34 -5.78 5.91 -1.43
N VAL A 35 -6.22 5.98 -0.16
CA VAL A 35 -5.33 6.17 1.00
C VAL A 35 -4.34 5.00 1.12
N ALA A 36 -4.84 3.77 1.07
CA ALA A 36 -4.00 2.57 1.15
C ALA A 36 -2.99 2.52 0.00
N ALA A 37 -3.40 2.91 -1.22
CA ALA A 37 -2.50 2.99 -2.37
C ALA A 37 -1.40 4.05 -2.18
N LEU A 38 -1.71 5.21 -1.60
CA LEU A 38 -0.72 6.24 -1.27
C LEU A 38 0.31 5.73 -0.26
N GLU A 39 -0.15 5.07 0.80
CA GLU A 39 0.72 4.50 1.84
C GLU A 39 1.58 3.35 1.29
N ALA A 40 1.01 2.48 0.44
CA ALA A 40 1.74 1.40 -0.22
C ALA A 40 2.85 1.94 -1.13
N VAL A 41 2.56 2.96 -1.94
CA VAL A 41 3.56 3.61 -2.81
C VAL A 41 4.66 4.28 -1.99
N ALA A 42 4.32 4.91 -0.86
CA ALA A 42 5.31 5.49 0.04
C ALA A 42 6.22 4.44 0.66
N ALA A 43 5.65 3.34 1.16
CA ALA A 43 6.41 2.24 1.75
C ALA A 43 7.33 1.57 0.71
N GLU A 44 6.83 1.31 -0.50
CA GLU A 44 7.60 0.77 -1.61
C GLU A 44 8.78 1.68 -1.96
N ALA A 45 8.52 2.99 -2.10
CA ALA A 45 9.54 3.98 -2.39
C ALA A 45 10.60 4.05 -1.28
N VAL A 46 10.22 4.14 -0.01
CA VAL A 46 11.16 4.20 1.12
C VAL A 46 12.01 2.93 1.19
N ALA A 47 11.43 1.76 0.93
CA ALA A 47 12.16 0.49 0.89
C ALA A 47 13.15 0.42 -0.29
N GLU A 48 12.72 0.86 -1.48
CA GLU A 48 13.57 0.90 -2.68
C GLU A 48 14.72 1.89 -2.49
N ILE A 49 14.41 3.10 -2.01
CA ILE A 49 15.39 4.17 -1.73
C ILE A 49 16.37 3.76 -0.64
N GLY A 50 15.89 3.14 0.45
CA GLY A 50 16.76 2.68 1.54
C GLY A 50 17.71 1.54 1.15
N GLY A 51 17.40 0.81 0.06
CA GLY A 51 18.24 -0.26 -0.48
C GLY A 51 19.26 0.20 -1.52
N VAL A 52 19.15 1.43 -2.03
CA VAL A 52 20.03 1.94 -3.10
C VAL A 52 20.95 3.04 -2.57
N ALA A 53 22.27 2.86 -2.74
CA ALA A 53 23.29 3.86 -2.41
C ALA A 53 23.78 4.65 -3.65
N ASP A 54 23.26 4.32 -4.83
CA ASP A 54 23.65 4.93 -6.09
C ASP A 54 22.82 6.17 -6.40
N ALA A 55 23.49 7.29 -6.66
CA ALA A 55 22.83 8.55 -7.03
C ALA A 55 21.92 8.39 -8.28
N SER A 56 22.32 7.53 -9.23
CA SER A 56 21.51 7.21 -10.42
C SER A 56 20.22 6.45 -10.06
N ALA A 57 20.30 5.52 -9.10
CA ALA A 57 19.15 4.76 -8.63
C ALA A 57 18.20 5.62 -7.80
N LEU A 58 18.73 6.53 -6.97
CA LEU A 58 17.94 7.52 -6.24
C LEU A 58 17.16 8.44 -7.19
N GLU A 59 17.81 8.96 -8.23
CA GLU A 59 17.13 9.80 -9.23
C GLU A 59 16.09 8.99 -10.02
N SER A 60 16.39 7.74 -10.35
CA SER A 60 15.42 6.84 -11.01
C SER A 60 14.18 6.60 -10.14
N ALA A 61 14.37 6.33 -8.83
CA ALA A 61 13.28 6.20 -7.87
C ALA A 61 12.50 7.53 -7.77
N ARG A 62 13.19 8.67 -7.67
CA ARG A 62 12.56 9.99 -7.66
C ARG A 62 11.64 10.20 -8.88
N VAL A 63 12.12 9.91 -10.08
CA VAL A 63 11.29 10.04 -11.30
C VAL A 63 10.13 9.06 -11.29
N ARG A 64 10.34 7.81 -10.84
CA ARG A 64 9.31 6.77 -10.78
C ARG A 64 8.17 7.10 -9.80
N TYR A 65 8.49 7.73 -8.67
CA TYR A 65 7.54 8.00 -7.60
C TYR A 65 7.01 9.45 -7.64
N LEU A 66 7.90 10.44 -7.74
CA LEU A 66 7.61 11.88 -7.74
C LEU A 66 7.62 12.51 -9.15
N GLY A 67 7.74 11.70 -10.21
CA GLY A 67 7.72 12.18 -11.59
C GLY A 67 6.48 13.03 -11.89
N ARG A 68 6.69 14.15 -12.60
CA ARG A 68 5.61 15.10 -12.93
C ARG A 68 4.56 14.53 -13.89
N LYS A 69 4.94 13.58 -14.76
CA LYS A 69 4.04 12.97 -15.75
C LYS A 69 3.63 11.54 -15.38
N GLU A 70 4.58 10.73 -14.91
CA GLU A 70 4.42 9.29 -14.71
C GLU A 70 4.65 8.85 -13.26
N GLY A 71 4.87 9.80 -12.35
CA GLY A 71 5.11 9.48 -10.95
C GLY A 71 3.89 8.82 -10.33
N LYS A 72 4.08 7.64 -9.75
CA LYS A 72 2.99 6.90 -9.05
C LYS A 72 2.24 7.80 -8.06
N LEU A 73 2.96 8.61 -7.28
CA LEU A 73 2.37 9.55 -6.32
C LEU A 73 1.58 10.67 -7.02
N THR A 74 2.12 11.24 -8.10
CA THR A 74 1.46 12.30 -8.89
C THR A 74 0.15 11.81 -9.50
N VAL A 75 0.11 10.57 -10.00
CA VAL A 75 -1.10 9.95 -10.54
C VAL A 75 -2.16 9.81 -9.45
N LEU A 76 -1.78 9.33 -8.26
CA LEU A 76 -2.68 9.22 -7.10
C LEU A 76 -3.19 10.59 -6.65
N MET A 77 -2.34 11.62 -6.64
CA MET A 77 -2.74 12.99 -6.30
C MET A 77 -3.71 13.61 -7.32
N ARG A 78 -3.63 13.23 -8.61
CA ARG A 78 -4.61 13.65 -9.61
C ARG A 78 -5.97 13.00 -9.35
N ARG A 79 -5.98 11.71 -8.99
CA ARG A 79 -7.21 11.00 -8.61
C ARG A 79 -7.86 11.61 -7.36
N LEU A 80 -7.07 12.08 -6.39
CA LEU A 80 -7.58 12.86 -5.24
C LEU A 80 -8.35 14.12 -5.68
N ALA A 81 -7.94 14.79 -6.75
CA ALA A 81 -8.65 15.99 -7.22
C ALA A 81 -10.07 15.67 -7.72
N GLU A 82 -10.30 14.43 -8.16
CA GLU A 82 -11.60 13.90 -8.63
C GLU A 82 -12.52 13.47 -7.48
N VAL A 83 -12.00 13.37 -6.24
CA VAL A 83 -12.78 12.96 -5.06
C VAL A 83 -13.59 14.14 -4.49
N PRO A 84 -14.84 13.91 -4.04
CA PRO A 84 -15.64 14.93 -3.38
C PRO A 84 -14.95 15.56 -2.17
N PRO A 85 -15.26 16.84 -1.88
CA PRO A 85 -14.56 17.62 -0.85
C PRO A 85 -14.69 17.08 0.57
N GLU A 86 -15.72 16.27 0.84
CA GLU A 86 -15.92 15.58 2.11
C GLU A 86 -14.82 14.57 2.47
N ASP A 87 -14.18 13.95 1.47
CA ASP A 87 -13.15 12.94 1.66
C ASP A 87 -11.72 13.45 1.40
N ARG A 88 -11.61 14.61 0.74
CA ARG A 88 -10.34 15.32 0.53
C ARG A 88 -9.46 15.46 1.78
N PRO A 89 -9.96 15.80 2.99
CA PRO A 89 -9.08 15.94 4.15
C PRO A 89 -8.39 14.62 4.57
N LYS A 90 -9.10 13.49 4.50
CA LYS A 90 -8.51 12.17 4.84
C LYS A 90 -7.43 11.76 3.85
N ILE A 91 -7.76 11.82 2.56
CA ILE A 91 -6.81 11.44 1.50
C ILE A 91 -5.68 12.45 1.39
N GLY A 92 -5.95 13.75 1.54
CA GLY A 92 -4.95 14.80 1.51
C GLY A 92 -3.91 14.64 2.63
N ALA A 93 -4.34 14.28 3.84
CA ALA A 93 -3.43 13.96 4.93
C ALA A 93 -2.54 12.76 4.59
N ALA A 94 -3.12 11.67 4.08
CA ALA A 94 -2.36 10.50 3.65
C ALA A 94 -1.38 10.84 2.51
N ALA A 95 -1.80 11.64 1.53
CA ALA A 95 -1.00 12.02 0.38
C ALA A 95 0.18 12.93 0.79
N ASN A 96 -0.02 13.85 1.72
CA ASN A 96 1.07 14.66 2.28
C ASN A 96 2.04 13.80 3.08
N ARG A 97 1.57 12.84 3.89
CA ARG A 97 2.44 11.89 4.60
C ARG A 97 3.27 11.05 3.64
N ALA A 98 2.63 10.48 2.62
CA ALA A 98 3.31 9.70 1.59
C ALA A 98 4.37 10.53 0.87
N LYS A 99 4.02 11.76 0.44
CA LYS A 99 4.96 12.68 -0.20
C LYS A 99 6.16 13.00 0.69
N ALA A 100 5.91 13.30 1.97
CA ALA A 100 6.96 13.63 2.93
C ALA A 100 7.91 12.43 3.14
N ALA A 101 7.38 11.23 3.36
CA ALA A 101 8.19 10.02 3.55
C ALA A 101 9.12 9.73 2.36
N ILE A 102 8.61 9.86 1.14
CA ILE A 102 9.41 9.67 -0.09
C ILE A 102 10.46 10.76 -0.21
N SER A 103 10.09 12.02 0.05
CA SER A 103 11.02 13.14 -0.07
C SER A 103 12.15 13.04 0.97
N GLU A 104 11.83 12.65 2.20
CA GLU A 104 12.80 12.44 3.28
C GLU A 104 13.75 11.29 2.98
N ALA A 105 13.24 10.18 2.41
CA ALA A 105 14.08 9.08 1.99
C ALA A 105 15.06 9.49 0.87
N LEU A 106 14.65 10.38 -0.05
CA LEU A 106 15.49 10.86 -1.15
C LEU A 106 16.49 11.95 -0.77
N ASP A 107 16.24 12.70 0.31
CA ASP A 107 17.10 13.82 0.77
C ASP A 107 18.22 13.35 1.71
N ARG A 108 18.19 12.08 2.11
CA ARG A 108 19.21 11.43 2.95
C ARG A 108 20.47 11.08 2.16
#